data_AF-A0A1B8DJ67-F1
#
_entry.id   AF-A0A1B8DJ67-F1
#
_cell.length_a   1.000
_cell.length_b   1.000
_cell.length_c   1.000
_cell.angle_alpha   90.00
_cell.angle_beta   90.00
_cell.angle_gamma   90.00
#
_symmetry.space_group_name_H-M   'P 1'
#
loop_
_entity.id
_entity.type
_entity.pdbx_description
1 polymer ?
#
loop_
_entity_poly.entity_id
_entity_poly.type
_entity_poly.pdbx_seq_one_letter_code
_entity_poly.pdbx_strand_id
1 'polypeptide(L)'
;MHFLSRNPAYLSQDDDALRDLRLADISLSTHNTFQNLESLNLEMSVLASKPPTPPPGPESLARDYRDAQAREAVLTTPTALTDPSRRPLLDKSGKPLKVFTLTGGRKQLQDGVFRSGHNLPTMSIDEYLEEERKRGGIIEGGGEASGIIVEPDEDDYEKGEAETLKARAWDEYVEENPKGAGNTLNRG
;
A
#
# COMPACT_ATOMS: atom_id res chain seq x y z
N MET A 1 10.25 24.44 -3.37
CA MET A 1 11.16 25.24 -2.51
C MET A 1 12.61 25.40 -3.03
N HIS A 2 13.22 24.41 -3.70
CA HIS A 2 14.65 24.45 -4.09
C HIS A 2 15.02 25.45 -5.21
N PHE A 3 14.04 25.99 -5.95
CA PHE A 3 14.25 26.85 -7.10
C PHE A 3 14.57 28.31 -6.70
N LEU A 4 13.81 28.86 -5.74
CA LEU A 4 14.03 30.22 -5.21
C LEU A 4 15.27 30.35 -4.33
N SER A 5 15.65 29.29 -3.60
CA SER A 5 16.92 29.29 -2.86
C SER A 5 18.14 29.33 -3.80
N ARG A 6 17.95 28.94 -5.05
CA ARG A 6 18.99 28.93 -6.09
C ARG A 6 19.10 30.25 -6.85
N ASN A 7 18.01 31.02 -6.94
CA ASN A 7 17.97 32.33 -7.59
C ASN A 7 17.23 33.37 -6.72
N PRO A 8 17.91 33.97 -5.73
CA PRO A 8 17.31 34.96 -4.84
C PRO A 8 16.97 36.30 -5.53
N ALA A 9 17.49 36.56 -6.73
CA ALA A 9 17.22 37.79 -7.48
C ALA A 9 15.75 37.96 -7.91
N TYR A 10 15.01 36.85 -8.04
CA TYR A 10 13.57 36.91 -8.33
C TYR A 10 12.73 37.39 -7.14
N LEU A 11 13.29 37.38 -5.92
CA LEU A 11 12.57 37.83 -4.72
C LEU A 11 12.33 39.36 -4.71
N SER A 12 13.15 40.13 -5.42
CA SER A 12 13.07 41.60 -5.43
C SER A 12 12.38 42.17 -6.66
N GLN A 13 12.24 41.38 -7.73
CA GLN A 13 11.84 41.90 -9.04
C GLN A 13 10.34 41.76 -9.32
N ASP A 14 9.67 40.77 -8.71
CA ASP A 14 8.30 40.40 -9.07
C ASP A 14 7.53 39.77 -7.88
N ASP A 15 6.84 40.62 -7.10
CA ASP A 15 6.07 40.21 -5.90
C ASP A 15 4.84 39.35 -6.26
N ASP A 16 4.26 39.57 -7.44
CA ASP A 16 3.11 38.80 -7.93
C ASP A 16 3.51 37.35 -8.24
N ALA A 17 4.66 37.14 -8.89
CA ALA A 17 5.19 35.80 -9.14
C ALA A 17 5.53 35.04 -7.85
N LEU A 18 5.97 35.75 -6.79
CA LEU A 18 6.19 35.15 -5.47
C LEU A 18 4.87 34.71 -4.84
N ARG A 19 3.84 35.55 -4.89
CA ARG A 19 2.51 35.23 -4.37
C ARG A 19 1.96 33.98 -5.03
N ASP A 20 2.01 33.90 -6.37
CA ASP A 20 1.51 32.75 -7.13
C ASP A 20 2.26 31.46 -6.76
N LEU A 21 3.58 31.53 -6.60
CA LEU A 21 4.36 30.39 -6.16
C LEU A 21 3.99 29.94 -4.74
N ARG A 22 3.74 30.88 -3.81
CA ARG A 22 3.31 30.54 -2.45
C ARG A 22 1.93 29.91 -2.44
N LEU A 23 1.00 30.40 -3.25
CA LEU A 23 -0.32 29.78 -3.42
C LEU A 23 -0.20 28.36 -3.99
N ALA A 24 0.68 28.14 -4.97
CA ALA A 24 0.95 26.82 -5.50
C ALA A 24 1.58 25.88 -4.46
N ASP A 25 2.49 26.37 -3.61
CA ASP A 25 3.11 25.61 -2.52
C ASP A 25 2.11 25.22 -1.43
N ILE A 26 1.21 26.13 -1.07
CA ILE A 26 0.09 25.85 -0.16
C ILE A 26 -0.81 24.78 -0.78
N SER A 27 -1.19 24.93 -2.06
CA SER A 27 -2.00 23.94 -2.77
C SER A 27 -1.32 22.57 -2.82
N LEU A 28 -0.03 22.49 -3.15
CA LEU A 28 0.71 21.23 -3.11
C LEU A 28 0.72 20.62 -1.70
N SER A 29 0.93 21.45 -0.69
CA SER A 29 0.93 21.02 0.70
C SER A 29 -0.42 20.47 1.13
N THR A 30 -1.54 21.09 0.74
CA THR A 30 -2.88 20.57 1.06
C THR A 30 -3.12 19.19 0.43
N HIS A 31 -2.81 19.02 -0.85
CA HIS A 31 -2.94 17.71 -1.51
C HIS A 31 -2.07 16.64 -0.83
N ASN A 32 -0.82 16.97 -0.49
CA ASN A 32 0.07 16.06 0.23
C ASN A 32 -0.49 15.71 1.62
N THR A 33 -1.07 16.67 2.34
CA THR A 33 -1.71 16.37 3.63
C THR A 33 -2.89 15.41 3.49
N PHE A 34 -3.74 15.56 2.47
CA PHE A 34 -4.85 14.63 2.23
C PHE A 34 -4.35 13.22 1.88
N GLN A 35 -3.31 13.11 1.03
CA GLN A 35 -2.68 11.82 0.71
C GLN A 35 -2.11 11.15 1.96
N ASN A 36 -1.45 11.91 2.83
CA ASN A 36 -0.89 11.37 4.08
C ASN A 36 -1.99 10.95 5.06
N LEU A 37 -3.10 11.68 5.13
CA LEU A 37 -4.25 11.31 5.97
C LEU A 37 -4.89 9.99 5.51
N GLU A 38 -5.03 9.78 4.20
CA GLU A 38 -5.50 8.51 3.66
C GLU A 38 -4.55 7.37 4.03
N SER A 39 -3.23 7.58 3.87
CA SER A 39 -2.22 6.60 4.28
C SER A 39 -2.31 6.25 5.78
N LEU A 40 -2.52 7.25 6.64
CA LEU A 40 -2.66 7.03 8.09
C LEU A 40 -3.94 6.26 8.43
N ASN A 41 -5.04 6.52 7.73
CA ASN A 41 -6.28 5.77 7.92
C ASN A 41 -6.10 4.29 7.56
N LEU A 42 -5.39 4.00 6.46
CA LEU A 42 -5.07 2.62 6.07
C LEU A 42 -4.14 1.96 7.08
N GLU A 43 -3.09 2.65 7.54
CA GLU A 43 -2.21 2.13 8.59
C GLU A 43 -2.97 1.80 9.88
N MET A 44 -3.90 2.67 10.30
CA MET A 44 -4.71 2.42 11.48
C MET A 44 -5.54 1.14 11.37
N SER A 45 -6.07 0.84 10.18
CA SER A 45 -6.79 -0.40 9.91
C SER A 45 -5.88 -1.64 9.96
N VAL A 46 -4.65 -1.51 9.48
CA VAL A 46 -3.62 -2.56 9.54
C VAL A 46 -3.18 -2.81 10.98
N LEU A 47 -3.01 -1.75 11.77
CA LEU A 47 -2.66 -1.86 13.19
C LEU A 47 -3.80 -2.49 14.00
N ALA A 48 -5.05 -2.16 13.68
CA ALA A 48 -6.21 -2.76 14.32
C ALA A 48 -6.33 -4.27 14.02
N SER A 49 -5.90 -4.71 12.84
CA SER A 49 -5.91 -6.11 12.42
C SER A 49 -4.64 -6.89 12.82
N LYS A 50 -3.72 -6.27 13.57
CA LYS A 50 -2.48 -6.92 14.00
C LYS A 50 -2.79 -8.17 14.85
N PRO A 51 -2.26 -9.35 14.48
CA PRO A 51 -2.48 -10.56 15.26
C PRO A 51 -1.82 -10.42 16.64
N PRO A 52 -2.37 -11.06 17.68
CA PRO A 52 -1.79 -11.04 19.01
C PRO A 52 -0.35 -11.56 18.93
N THR A 53 0.59 -10.80 19.48
CA THR A 53 1.98 -11.25 19.57
C THR A 53 2.01 -12.54 20.40
N PRO A 54 2.60 -13.63 19.89
CA PRO A 54 2.70 -14.86 20.65
C PRO A 54 3.43 -14.58 21.97
N PRO A 55 3.04 -15.25 23.06
CA PRO A 55 3.69 -15.06 24.36
C PRO A 55 5.20 -15.29 24.20
N PRO A 56 6.05 -14.45 24.83
CA PRO A 56 7.49 -14.58 24.68
C PRO A 56 7.91 -15.96 25.18
N GLY A 57 8.57 -16.72 24.30
CA GLY A 57 9.22 -17.96 24.68
C GLY A 57 10.38 -17.69 25.66
N PRO A 58 10.87 -18.72 26.35
CA PRO A 58 11.96 -18.58 27.34
C PRO A 58 13.23 -17.94 26.74
N GLU A 59 13.51 -18.15 25.45
CA GLU A 59 14.66 -17.56 24.77
C GLU A 59 14.54 -16.04 24.55
N SER A 60 13.34 -15.52 24.29
CA SER A 60 13.11 -14.07 24.12
C SER A 60 13.32 -13.31 25.42
N LEU A 61 12.82 -13.85 26.54
CA LEU A 61 13.05 -13.26 27.86
C LEU A 61 14.55 -13.25 28.21
N ALA A 62 15.26 -14.35 27.95
CA ALA A 62 16.69 -14.46 28.23
C ALA A 62 17.58 -13.50 27.39
N ARG A 63 17.09 -13.01 26.24
CA ARG A 63 17.76 -11.95 25.46
C ARG A 63 17.49 -10.57 26.05
N ASP A 64 16.24 -10.26 26.37
CA ASP A 64 15.87 -8.98 26.98
C ASP A 64 16.58 -8.73 28.31
N TYR A 65 16.68 -9.75 29.16
CA TYR A 65 17.42 -9.63 30.42
C TYR A 65 18.92 -9.36 30.19
N ARG A 66 19.54 -9.98 29.18
CA ARG A 66 20.96 -9.76 28.86
C ARG A 66 21.22 -8.37 28.30
N ASP A 67 20.35 -7.88 27.41
CA ASP A 67 20.49 -6.56 26.81
C ASP A 67 20.21 -5.44 27.83
N ALA A 68 19.26 -5.65 28.75
CA ALA A 68 19.03 -4.73 29.87
C ALA A 68 20.26 -4.65 30.80
N GLN A 69 20.85 -5.79 31.15
CA GLN A 69 22.04 -5.86 32.01
C GLN A 69 23.28 -5.25 31.36
N ALA A 70 23.45 -5.44 30.04
CA ALA A 70 24.52 -4.83 29.27
C ALA A 70 24.42 -3.30 29.21
N ARG A 71 23.19 -2.75 29.16
CA ARG A 71 22.95 -1.30 29.16
C ARG A 71 23.26 -0.66 30.52
N GLU A 72 22.96 -1.33 31.63
CA GLU A 72 23.31 -0.85 32.98
C GLU A 72 24.82 -0.87 33.26
N ALA A 73 25.54 -1.88 32.76
CA ALA A 73 27.00 -2.00 32.97
C ALA A 73 27.82 -0.90 32.24
N VAL A 74 27.28 -0.31 31.18
CA VAL A 74 27.94 0.73 30.38
C VAL A 74 27.91 2.11 31.07
N LEU A 75 27.00 2.32 32.02
CA LEU A 75 26.84 3.61 32.71
C LEU A 75 27.81 3.80 33.90
N THR A 76 28.49 2.75 34.37
CA THR A 76 29.26 2.78 35.64
C THR A 76 30.78 2.68 35.48
N THR A 77 31.33 2.55 34.27
CA THR A 77 32.78 2.38 34.06
C THR A 77 33.39 3.46 33.14
N PRO A 78 34.25 4.36 33.64
CA PRO A 78 34.96 5.33 32.80
C PRO A 78 36.21 4.69 32.17
N THR A 79 36.04 3.56 31.48
CA THR A 79 37.15 2.83 30.82
C THR A 79 36.88 2.69 29.32
N ALA A 80 36.37 3.75 28.68
CA ALA A 80 35.97 3.75 27.27
C ALA A 80 37.00 4.40 26.32
N LEU A 81 38.31 4.35 26.65
CA LEU A 81 39.35 5.00 25.84
C LEU A 81 40.46 4.07 25.31
N THR A 82 40.43 2.77 25.60
CA THR A 82 41.50 1.84 25.16
C THR A 82 40.99 0.62 24.40
N ASP A 83 39.79 0.68 23.82
CA ASP A 83 39.32 -0.41 22.95
C ASP A 83 39.98 -0.31 21.55
N PRO A 84 40.81 -1.28 21.13
CA PRO A 84 41.40 -1.32 19.80
C PRO A 84 40.36 -1.48 18.66
N SER A 85 39.08 -1.72 19.00
CA SER A 85 37.95 -1.73 18.06
C SER A 85 37.52 -0.33 17.58
N ARG A 86 37.91 0.73 18.31
CA ARG A 86 37.46 2.12 18.06
C ARG A 86 38.38 2.92 17.13
N ARG A 87 39.42 2.29 16.56
CA ARG A 87 40.31 2.92 15.56
C ARG A 87 39.69 2.82 14.15
N PRO A 88 39.78 3.85 13.31
CA PRO A 88 39.24 3.81 11.94
C PRO A 88 39.76 2.62 11.15
N LEU A 89 38.85 1.85 10.54
CA LEU A 89 39.18 0.67 9.72
C LEU A 89 39.88 1.04 8.40
N LEU A 90 39.75 2.30 7.98
CA LEU A 90 40.33 2.87 6.77
C LEU A 90 41.18 4.08 7.14
N ASP A 91 42.25 4.31 6.37
CA ASP A 91 42.93 5.60 6.36
C ASP A 91 42.02 6.70 5.74
N LYS A 92 42.35 7.99 5.93
CA LYS A 92 41.63 9.13 5.33
C LYS A 92 41.57 9.07 3.80
N SER A 93 42.46 8.28 3.19
CA SER A 93 42.52 7.97 1.76
C SER A 93 41.67 6.75 1.35
N GLY A 94 40.96 6.10 2.28
CA GLY A 94 40.11 4.93 2.02
C GLY A 94 40.87 3.60 1.90
N LYS A 95 42.17 3.56 2.19
CA LYS A 95 42.95 2.32 2.12
C LYS A 95 42.74 1.48 3.39
N PRO A 96 42.32 0.20 3.27
CA PRO A 96 42.09 -0.65 4.44
C PRO A 96 43.43 -1.02 5.10
N LEU A 97 43.55 -0.71 6.40
CA LEU A 97 44.77 -0.92 7.19
C LEU A 97 44.84 -2.32 7.81
N LYS A 98 43.79 -3.13 7.66
CA LYS A 98 43.70 -4.51 8.15
C LYS A 98 43.09 -5.40 7.07
N VAL A 99 43.55 -6.65 7.01
CA VAL A 99 42.83 -7.71 6.30
C VAL A 99 41.55 -8.00 7.09
N PHE A 100 40.39 -7.77 6.48
CA PHE A 100 39.10 -8.14 7.06
C PHE A 100 38.47 -9.22 6.17
N THR A 101 38.03 -10.31 6.79
CA THR A 101 37.26 -11.34 6.11
C THR A 101 35.80 -10.88 6.10
N LEU A 102 35.20 -10.69 4.92
CA LEU A 102 33.76 -10.46 4.79
C LEU A 102 33.00 -11.76 5.11
N THR A 103 32.90 -12.11 6.39
CA THR A 103 32.09 -13.24 6.83
C THR A 103 30.60 -12.86 6.80
N GLY A 104 29.82 -13.64 6.07
CA GLY A 104 28.36 -13.76 6.21
C GLY A 104 27.51 -12.68 5.52
N GLY A 105 27.78 -11.40 5.75
CA GLY A 105 26.84 -10.33 5.44
C GLY A 105 26.47 -10.21 3.96
N ARG A 106 27.44 -10.31 3.05
CA ARG A 106 27.18 -10.21 1.60
C ARG A 106 26.40 -11.41 1.06
N LYS A 107 26.67 -12.62 1.55
CA LYS A 107 25.94 -13.84 1.15
C LYS A 107 24.49 -13.82 1.69
N GLN A 108 24.31 -13.44 2.95
CA GLN A 108 22.96 -13.31 3.54
C GLN A 108 22.12 -12.22 2.85
N LEU A 109 22.75 -11.12 2.43
CA LEU A 109 22.08 -10.07 1.67
C LEU A 109 21.77 -10.52 0.24
N GLN A 110 22.65 -11.29 -0.40
CA GLN A 110 22.39 -11.93 -1.70
C GLN A 110 21.22 -12.93 -1.63
N ASP A 111 21.13 -13.73 -0.57
CA ASP A 111 20.04 -14.69 -0.32
C ASP A 111 18.70 -14.00 0.04
N GLY A 112 18.73 -12.69 0.32
CA GLY A 112 17.56 -11.88 0.63
C GLY A 112 16.99 -11.10 -0.55
N VAL A 113 17.78 -10.86 -1.60
CA VAL A 113 17.41 -9.97 -2.73
C VAL A 113 16.53 -10.66 -3.78
N PHE A 114 16.47 -12.00 -3.78
CA PHE A 114 15.62 -12.78 -4.69
C PHE A 114 14.62 -13.68 -3.96
N ARG A 115 14.07 -13.20 -2.84
CA ARG A 115 12.89 -13.84 -2.26
C ARG A 115 11.66 -13.31 -2.98
N SER A 116 10.77 -14.20 -3.41
CA SER A 116 9.47 -13.80 -3.94
C SER A 116 8.75 -12.98 -2.87
N GLY A 117 8.60 -11.67 -3.08
CA GLY A 117 7.92 -10.74 -2.16
C GLY A 117 6.41 -10.97 -2.03
N HIS A 118 5.95 -12.16 -2.41
CA HIS A 118 4.57 -12.56 -2.37
C HIS A 118 4.52 -13.80 -1.46
N ASN A 119 3.75 -13.70 -0.39
CA ASN A 119 3.22 -14.89 0.26
C ASN A 119 2.35 -15.55 -0.81
N LEU A 120 2.92 -16.49 -1.58
CA LEU A 120 2.13 -17.29 -2.49
C LEU A 120 0.96 -17.86 -1.68
N PRO A 121 -0.28 -17.83 -2.20
CA PRO A 121 -1.38 -18.53 -1.56
C PRO A 121 -0.92 -19.94 -1.17
N THR A 122 -1.31 -20.41 0.02
CA THR A 122 -0.95 -21.74 0.51
C THR A 122 -1.50 -22.88 -0.35
N MET A 123 -2.27 -22.53 -1.38
CA MET A 123 -2.91 -23.39 -2.35
C MET A 123 -2.48 -22.99 -3.76
N SER A 124 -2.35 -23.98 -4.64
CA SER A 124 -2.05 -23.74 -6.04
C SER A 124 -3.21 -23.04 -6.77
N ILE A 125 -2.95 -22.41 -7.91
CA ILE A 125 -4.00 -21.77 -8.74
C ILE A 125 -5.07 -22.79 -9.12
N ASP A 126 -4.65 -24.00 -9.47
CA ASP A 126 -5.52 -25.10 -9.85
C ASP A 126 -6.44 -25.51 -8.68
N GLU A 127 -5.88 -25.60 -7.48
CA GLU A 127 -6.61 -25.93 -6.25
C GLU A 127 -7.63 -24.84 -5.87
N TYR A 128 -7.27 -23.56 -6.03
CA TYR A 128 -8.21 -22.46 -5.83
C TYR A 128 -9.36 -22.46 -6.85
N LEU A 129 -9.07 -22.74 -8.13
CA LEU A 129 -10.10 -22.87 -9.16
C LEU A 129 -11.06 -24.03 -8.89
N GLU A 130 -10.56 -25.15 -8.38
CA GLU A 130 -11.41 -26.28 -7.97
C GLU A 130 -12.33 -25.92 -6.80
N GLU A 131 -11.83 -25.16 -5.83
CA GLU A 131 -12.64 -24.66 -4.72
C GLU A 131 -13.72 -23.66 -5.19
N GLU A 132 -13.37 -22.73 -6.07
CA GLU A 132 -14.32 -21.79 -6.66
C GLU A 132 -15.35 -22.51 -7.55
N ARG A 133 -14.95 -23.56 -8.29
CA ARG A 133 -15.89 -24.42 -9.03
C ARG A 133 -16.88 -25.10 -8.10
N LYS A 134 -16.39 -25.62 -6.97
CA LYS A 134 -17.23 -26.26 -5.94
C LYS A 134 -18.16 -25.27 -5.25
N ARG A 135 -17.74 -24.01 -5.11
CA ARG A 135 -18.55 -22.90 -4.58
C ARG A 135 -19.48 -22.27 -5.61
N GLY A 136 -19.39 -22.67 -6.88
CA GLY A 136 -20.19 -22.13 -7.98
C GLY A 136 -19.76 -20.73 -8.43
N GLY A 137 -18.54 -20.30 -8.09
CA GLY A 137 -17.98 -19.00 -8.49
C GLY A 137 -17.36 -18.99 -9.90
N ILE A 138 -17.16 -20.16 -10.50
CA ILE A 138 -16.71 -20.28 -11.89
C ILE A 138 -17.91 -20.25 -12.84
N ILE A 139 -18.00 -19.18 -13.64
CA ILE A 139 -18.99 -19.05 -14.71
C ILE A 139 -18.50 -19.88 -15.91
N GLU A 140 -18.99 -21.11 -16.04
CA GLU A 140 -18.69 -22.00 -17.20
C GLU A 140 -19.28 -21.51 -18.53
N GLY A 141 -20.09 -20.45 -18.53
CA GLY A 141 -20.87 -19.98 -19.67
C GLY A 141 -20.51 -18.59 -20.20
N GLY A 142 -19.26 -18.14 -20.07
CA GLY A 142 -18.77 -16.81 -20.50
C GLY A 142 -17.79 -16.86 -21.67
N GLY A 143 -18.27 -17.16 -22.87
CA GLY A 143 -17.47 -17.24 -24.11
C GLY A 143 -18.31 -16.92 -25.34
N GLU A 144 -17.87 -17.28 -26.56
CA GLU A 144 -18.65 -17.08 -27.81
C GLU A 144 -20.11 -17.59 -27.71
N ALA A 145 -20.37 -18.59 -26.86
CA ALA A 145 -21.71 -19.10 -26.58
C ALA A 145 -22.66 -18.09 -25.88
N SER A 146 -22.13 -17.11 -25.13
CA SER A 146 -22.93 -16.05 -24.47
C SER A 146 -23.36 -14.95 -25.45
N GLY A 147 -22.73 -14.89 -26.62
CA GLY A 147 -23.09 -13.98 -27.71
C GLY A 147 -24.17 -14.52 -28.64
N ILE A 148 -24.59 -15.77 -28.45
CA ILE A 148 -25.70 -16.38 -29.17
C ILE A 148 -26.98 -15.81 -28.54
N ILE A 149 -27.44 -14.69 -29.08
CA ILE A 149 -28.80 -14.21 -28.84
C ILE A 149 -29.70 -15.24 -29.50
N VAL A 150 -30.35 -16.08 -28.69
CA VAL A 150 -31.42 -16.95 -29.17
C VAL A 150 -32.50 -16.01 -29.69
N GLU A 151 -32.73 -16.01 -31.01
CA GLU A 151 -33.84 -15.26 -31.60
C GLU A 151 -35.13 -15.65 -30.88
N PRO A 152 -35.84 -14.70 -30.24
CA PRO A 152 -37.12 -14.99 -29.62
C PRO A 152 -38.09 -15.55 -30.67
N ASP A 153 -38.69 -16.69 -30.37
CA ASP A 153 -39.71 -17.31 -31.22
C ASP A 153 -40.96 -16.40 -31.23
N GLU A 154 -41.19 -15.70 -32.34
CA GLU A 154 -42.25 -14.68 -32.49
C GLU A 154 -43.67 -15.27 -32.39
N ASP A 155 -43.81 -16.60 -32.45
CA ASP A 155 -45.09 -17.31 -32.36
C ASP A 155 -45.52 -17.63 -30.90
N ASP A 156 -44.67 -17.34 -29.90
CA ASP A 156 -44.94 -17.58 -28.48
C ASP A 156 -45.63 -16.37 -27.81
N TYR A 157 -46.96 -16.33 -27.90
CA TYR A 157 -47.78 -15.25 -27.36
C TYR A 157 -47.53 -14.93 -25.87
N GLU A 158 -47.19 -15.94 -25.04
CA GLU A 158 -46.95 -15.73 -23.61
C GLU A 158 -45.66 -14.94 -23.34
N LYS A 159 -44.61 -15.14 -24.15
CA LYS A 159 -43.35 -14.38 -24.03
C LYS A 159 -43.52 -12.94 -24.47
N GLY A 160 -44.27 -12.70 -25.55
CA GLY A 160 -44.58 -11.34 -26.01
C GLY A 160 -45.33 -10.54 -24.94
N GLU A 161 -46.33 -11.16 -24.29
CA GLU A 161 -47.04 -10.50 -23.19
C GLU A 161 -46.12 -10.20 -22.00
N ALA A 162 -45.27 -11.14 -21.61
CA ALA A 162 -44.32 -10.95 -20.50
C ALA A 162 -43.31 -9.82 -20.79
N GLU A 163 -42.83 -9.71 -22.03
CA GLU A 163 -41.93 -8.63 -22.44
C GLU A 163 -42.63 -7.26 -22.39
N THR A 164 -43.88 -7.17 -22.85
CA THR A 164 -44.63 -5.91 -22.76
C THR A 164 -44.89 -5.50 -21.31
N LEU A 165 -45.17 -6.45 -20.41
CA LEU A 165 -45.37 -6.17 -18.99
C LEU A 165 -44.08 -5.70 -18.32
N LYS A 166 -42.95 -6.34 -18.67
CA LYS A 166 -41.61 -5.97 -18.20
C LYS A 166 -41.19 -4.58 -18.69
N ALA A 167 -41.51 -4.24 -19.94
CA ALA A 167 -41.26 -2.92 -20.49
C ALA A 167 -42.05 -1.83 -19.74
N ARG A 168 -43.34 -2.06 -19.46
CA ARG A 168 -44.14 -1.11 -18.66
C ARG A 168 -43.60 -0.94 -17.24
N ALA A 169 -43.23 -2.05 -16.59
CA ALA A 169 -42.65 -1.99 -15.25
C ALA A 169 -41.31 -1.25 -15.22
N TRP A 170 -40.54 -1.36 -16.30
CA TRP A 170 -39.30 -0.61 -16.46
C TRP A 170 -39.55 0.89 -16.63
N ASP A 171 -40.54 1.25 -17.45
CA ASP A 171 -40.92 2.66 -17.63
C ASP A 171 -41.38 3.29 -16.32
N GLU A 172 -42.24 2.60 -15.55
CA GLU A 172 -42.70 3.05 -14.23
C GLU A 172 -41.53 3.23 -13.24
N TYR A 173 -40.57 2.30 -13.22
CA TYR A 173 -39.37 2.41 -12.39
C TYR A 173 -38.48 3.60 -12.79
N VAL A 174 -38.31 3.86 -14.09
CA VAL A 174 -37.50 4.99 -14.58
C VAL A 174 -38.18 6.33 -14.28
N GLU A 175 -39.52 6.40 -14.37
CA GLU A 175 -40.29 7.59 -13.99
C GLU A 175 -40.22 7.85 -12.47
N GLU A 176 -40.32 6.81 -11.64
CA GLU A 176 -40.21 6.92 -10.19
C GLU A 176 -38.79 7.29 -9.72
N ASN A 177 -37.76 6.96 -10.52
CA ASN A 177 -36.34 7.20 -10.20
C ASN A 177 -35.70 8.20 -11.18
N PRO A 178 -36.08 9.49 -11.14
CA PRO A 178 -35.52 10.48 -12.04
C PRO A 178 -34.02 10.66 -11.81
N LYS A 179 -33.26 10.70 -12.91
CA LYS A 179 -31.81 10.91 -12.87
C LYS A 179 -31.50 12.22 -12.14
N GLY A 180 -30.69 12.13 -11.09
CA GLY A 180 -30.29 13.28 -10.28
C GLY A 180 -31.13 13.51 -9.01
N ALA A 181 -32.08 12.64 -8.67
CA ALA A 181 -32.84 12.69 -7.41
C ALA A 181 -31.95 12.79 -6.16
N GLY A 182 -30.75 12.20 -6.18
CA GLY A 182 -29.78 12.24 -5.08
C GLY A 182 -28.83 13.45 -5.05
N ASN A 183 -28.80 14.29 -6.08
CA ASN A 183 -27.88 15.44 -6.19
C ASN A 183 -28.64 16.77 -6.28
N THR A 184 -29.53 17.02 -5.31
CA THR A 184 -30.34 18.23 -5.22
C THR A 184 -29.83 19.24 -4.18
N LEU A 185 -28.96 18.81 -3.25
CA LEU A 185 -28.48 19.62 -2.12
C LEU A 185 -27.32 20.58 -2.46
N ASN A 186 -26.68 20.41 -3.63
CA ASN A 186 -25.56 21.24 -4.10
C ASN A 186 -26.00 22.20 -5.24
N ARG A 187 -27.19 22.79 -5.12
CA ARG A 187 -27.74 23.79 -6.05
C ARG A 187 -27.95 25.13 -5.32
N GLY A 188 -26.85 25.79 -4.95
CA GLY A 188 -26.82 27.21 -4.56
C GLY A 188 -27.21 27.52 -3.12
#